data_AF-A0A1I2TV81-F1
#
_entry.id   AF-A0A1I2TV81-F1
#
_cell.length_a   1.000
_cell.length_b   1.000
_cell.length_c   1.000
_cell.angle_alpha   90.00
_cell.angle_beta   90.00
_cell.angle_gamma   90.00
#
_symmetry.space_group_name_H-M   'P 1'
#
loop_
_entity.id
_entity.type
_entity.pdbx_description
1 polymer ?
#
loop_
_entity_poly.entity_id
_entity_poly.type
_entity_poly.pdbx_seq_one_letter_code
_entity_poly.pdbx_strand_id
1 'polypeptide(L)'
;MKRKIKILIATVSMICSMAVTSLAGQWISYGGKWFYMTDDGNFAKNTWLWLDENHDNNAELYHFDASGIMSQSTSITMDDIGDHLQVNINGNGAATDYTHTYVYALSKTTTRHSAVKNVSLPTNYSVRMDYSTGKYVYSSDVDHYDFKDICVAWIDSIEDNGDDYSSDVSLIVYHEGSDPGLFADFECSVKTTARFASDCMVHPDPNSNSSISMDEFLDSGHYFNFMYVNSVDEDGYITSCTLYGVE
;
A
#
# COMPACT_ATOMS: atom_id res chain seq x y z
N MET A 1 -3.82 -43.37 35.73
CA MET A 1 -3.65 -43.08 34.28
C MET A 1 -4.50 -41.91 33.78
N LYS A 2 -5.80 -41.84 34.09
CA LYS A 2 -6.72 -40.75 33.66
C LYS A 2 -6.26 -39.32 34.00
N ARG A 3 -5.57 -39.12 35.13
CA ARG A 3 -5.08 -37.80 35.58
C ARG A 3 -3.82 -37.32 34.83
N LYS A 4 -3.00 -38.25 34.32
CA LYS A 4 -1.81 -37.94 33.50
C LYS A 4 -2.18 -37.64 32.03
N ILE A 5 -3.24 -38.28 31.52
CA ILE A 5 -3.80 -38.00 30.18
C ILE A 5 -4.42 -36.60 30.13
N LYS A 6 -5.12 -36.15 31.18
CA LYS A 6 -5.66 -34.79 31.26
C LYS A 6 -4.57 -33.71 31.24
N ILE A 7 -3.42 -33.97 31.87
CA ILE A 7 -2.28 -33.05 31.87
C ILE A 7 -1.59 -33.03 30.49
N LEU A 8 -1.43 -34.20 29.86
CA LEU A 8 -0.85 -34.29 28.51
C LEU A 8 -1.70 -33.55 27.47
N ILE A 9 -3.03 -33.68 27.52
CA ILE A 9 -3.95 -32.97 26.62
C ILE A 9 -3.89 -31.46 26.87
N ALA A 10 -3.84 -31.01 28.14
CA ALA A 10 -3.73 -29.59 28.48
C ALA A 10 -2.38 -28.96 28.07
N THR A 11 -1.31 -29.74 28.01
CA THR A 11 0.03 -29.25 27.61
C THR A 11 0.16 -29.18 26.09
N VAL A 12 -0.44 -30.13 25.35
CA VAL A 12 -0.49 -30.09 23.88
C VAL A 12 -1.38 -28.93 23.38
N SER A 13 -2.50 -28.64 24.06
CA SER A 13 -3.34 -27.49 23.70
C SER A 13 -2.64 -26.14 23.89
N MET A 14 -1.69 -26.04 24.83
CA MET A 14 -0.95 -24.81 25.12
C MET A 14 0.15 -24.50 24.09
N ILE A 15 0.69 -25.53 23.41
CA ILE A 15 1.68 -25.36 22.33
C ILE A 15 0.99 -24.89 21.04
N CYS A 16 -0.26 -25.29 20.80
CA CYS A 16 -1.07 -24.76 19.69
C CYS A 16 -1.51 -23.30 19.92
N SER A 17 -1.22 -22.69 21.07
CA SER A 17 -1.54 -21.30 21.40
C SER A 17 -0.34 -20.35 21.22
N MET A 18 0.81 -20.85 20.75
CA MET A 18 1.88 -19.94 20.37
C MET A 18 1.41 -19.18 19.13
N ALA A 19 0.94 -17.95 19.36
CA ALA A 19 0.83 -16.95 18.33
C ALA A 19 2.12 -17.03 17.51
N VAL A 20 1.99 -17.42 16.24
CA VAL A 20 3.06 -17.24 15.27
C VAL A 20 3.37 -15.76 15.33
N THR A 21 4.47 -15.39 15.97
CA THR A 21 5.05 -14.07 15.82
C THR A 21 5.28 -13.93 14.32
N SER A 22 4.48 -13.13 13.62
CA SER A 22 4.72 -12.82 12.21
C SER A 22 6.12 -12.25 12.17
N LEU A 23 7.05 -13.02 11.62
CA LEU A 23 8.42 -12.55 11.50
C LEU A 23 8.36 -11.41 10.49
N ALA A 24 8.89 -10.23 10.81
CA ALA A 24 9.04 -9.21 9.77
C ALA A 24 9.82 -9.83 8.59
N GLY A 25 9.41 -9.51 7.36
CA GLY A 25 10.08 -10.04 6.19
C GLY A 25 11.58 -9.74 6.25
N GLN A 26 12.40 -10.68 5.76
CA GLN A 26 13.84 -10.65 5.94
C GLN A 26 14.59 -10.91 4.64
N TRP A 27 15.69 -10.19 4.47
CA TRP A 27 16.65 -10.45 3.42
C TRP A 27 17.45 -11.71 3.70
N ILE A 28 17.57 -12.57 2.69
CA ILE A 28 18.37 -13.78 2.71
C ILE A 28 19.40 -13.68 1.60
N SER A 29 20.68 -13.74 1.97
CA SER A 29 21.77 -13.84 1.02
C SER A 29 22.25 -15.27 0.89
N TYR A 30 22.31 -15.78 -0.35
CA TYR A 30 22.87 -17.09 -0.62
C TYR A 30 23.60 -17.11 -1.98
N GLY A 31 24.86 -17.54 -1.96
CA GLY A 31 25.67 -17.67 -3.19
C GLY A 31 25.88 -16.35 -3.94
N GLY A 32 25.95 -15.22 -3.23
CA GLY A 32 26.08 -13.88 -3.82
C GLY A 32 24.79 -13.34 -4.44
N LYS A 33 23.65 -14.01 -4.22
CA LYS A 33 22.32 -13.57 -4.65
C LYS A 33 21.50 -13.17 -3.43
N TRP A 34 20.57 -12.26 -3.65
CA TRP A 34 19.66 -11.78 -2.62
C TRP A 34 18.25 -12.27 -2.89
N PHE A 35 17.57 -12.66 -1.82
CA PHE A 35 16.20 -13.12 -1.79
C PHE A 35 15.51 -12.37 -0.66
N TYR A 36 14.20 -12.19 -0.78
CA TYR A 36 13.40 -11.66 0.32
C TYR A 36 12.43 -12.76 0.77
N MET A 37 12.56 -13.18 2.03
CA MET A 37 11.63 -14.10 2.68
C MET A 37 10.58 -13.29 3.41
N THR A 38 9.34 -13.57 3.10
CA THR A 38 8.16 -12.83 3.52
C THR A 38 7.74 -13.24 4.93
N ASP A 39 6.84 -12.50 5.54
CA ASP A 39 6.39 -12.72 6.92
C ASP A 39 5.59 -14.02 7.11
N ASP A 40 4.92 -14.47 6.04
CA ASP A 40 4.29 -15.79 5.93
C ASP A 40 5.29 -16.93 5.65
N GLY A 41 6.59 -16.63 5.51
CA GLY A 41 7.67 -17.58 5.29
C GLY A 41 7.90 -18.00 3.83
N ASN A 42 7.19 -17.39 2.87
CA ASN A 42 7.42 -17.58 1.44
C ASN A 42 8.57 -16.72 0.92
N PHE A 43 8.92 -16.86 -0.36
CA PHE A 43 9.89 -15.98 -1.01
C PHE A 43 9.21 -15.16 -2.09
N ALA A 44 9.56 -13.86 -2.15
CA ALA A 44 9.17 -12.98 -3.23
C ALA A 44 9.59 -13.53 -4.59
N LYS A 45 8.68 -13.61 -5.57
CA LYS A 45 8.92 -14.15 -6.92
C LYS A 45 8.05 -13.45 -7.95
N ASN A 46 8.65 -13.12 -9.09
CA ASN A 46 7.97 -12.49 -10.23
C ASN A 46 7.14 -11.27 -9.81
N THR A 47 7.74 -10.38 -9.04
CA THR A 47 7.03 -9.29 -8.36
C THR A 47 7.96 -8.14 -8.04
N TRP A 48 7.37 -6.97 -7.83
CA TRP A 48 8.01 -5.77 -7.34
C TRP A 48 7.52 -5.48 -5.92
N LEU A 49 8.43 -5.08 -5.02
CA LEU A 49 8.11 -4.80 -3.62
C LEU A 49 8.77 -3.51 -3.16
N TRP A 50 8.07 -2.72 -2.37
CA TRP A 50 8.62 -1.55 -1.67
C TRP A 50 9.17 -1.94 -0.29
N LEU A 51 10.47 -2.12 -0.16
CA LEU A 51 11.06 -2.60 1.09
C LEU A 51 11.76 -1.43 1.80
N ASP A 52 11.33 -1.13 3.02
CA ASP A 52 12.05 -0.24 3.94
C ASP A 52 13.09 -1.09 4.68
N GLU A 53 14.25 -1.31 4.05
CA GLU A 53 15.31 -2.14 4.62
C GLU A 53 16.14 -1.41 5.68
N ASN A 54 16.31 -0.10 5.50
CA ASN A 54 17.11 0.73 6.39
C ASN A 54 16.31 1.22 7.62
N HIS A 55 15.01 0.91 7.67
CA HIS A 55 14.06 1.30 8.71
C HIS A 55 14.01 2.81 8.93
N ASP A 56 14.10 3.59 7.84
CA ASP A 56 14.00 5.05 7.87
C ASP A 56 12.58 5.57 7.60
N ASN A 57 11.62 4.65 7.50
CA ASN A 57 10.22 4.87 7.12
C ASN A 57 10.04 5.27 5.65
N ASN A 58 11.05 5.08 4.79
CA ASN A 58 10.90 5.24 3.36
C ASN A 58 11.31 3.95 2.65
N ALA A 59 10.33 3.28 2.06
CA ALA A 59 10.60 2.05 1.33
C ALA A 59 11.15 2.34 -0.07
N GLU A 60 12.12 1.52 -0.50
CA GLU A 60 12.63 1.50 -1.86
C GLU A 60 12.03 0.36 -2.69
N LEU A 61 11.93 0.56 -4.01
CA LEU A 61 11.34 -0.42 -4.91
C LEU A 61 12.37 -1.46 -5.39
N TYR A 62 12.11 -2.75 -5.14
CA TYR A 62 12.95 -3.88 -5.54
C TYR A 62 12.19 -4.86 -6.44
N HIS A 63 12.87 -5.43 -7.44
CA HIS A 63 12.30 -6.47 -8.29
C HIS A 63 12.88 -7.85 -7.98
N PHE A 64 12.01 -8.86 -7.96
CA PHE A 64 12.38 -10.26 -7.82
C PHE A 64 11.95 -11.05 -9.05
N ASP A 65 12.90 -11.75 -9.66
CA ASP A 65 12.63 -12.55 -10.86
C ASP A 65 11.76 -13.79 -10.55
N ALA A 66 11.43 -14.58 -11.58
CA ALA A 66 10.64 -15.80 -11.43
C ALA A 66 11.28 -16.87 -10.51
N SER A 67 12.58 -16.79 -10.26
CA SER A 67 13.30 -17.65 -9.31
C SER A 67 13.37 -17.06 -7.90
N GLY A 68 12.93 -15.81 -7.72
CA GLY A 68 12.95 -15.05 -6.47
C GLY A 68 14.26 -14.36 -6.19
N ILE A 69 15.14 -14.26 -7.20
CA ILE A 69 16.41 -13.56 -7.07
C ILE A 69 16.13 -12.07 -7.28
N MET A 70 16.58 -11.26 -6.33
CA MET A 70 16.55 -9.80 -6.46
C MET A 70 17.38 -9.37 -7.67
N SER A 71 16.80 -8.53 -8.49
CA SER A 71 17.46 -7.99 -9.67
C SER A 71 18.56 -7.01 -9.28
N GLN A 72 19.77 -7.28 -9.77
CA GLN A 72 20.92 -6.38 -9.72
C GLN A 72 21.32 -5.87 -11.11
N SER A 73 20.49 -6.15 -12.12
CA SER A 73 20.69 -5.68 -13.49
C SER A 73 20.65 -4.15 -13.54
N THR A 74 21.41 -3.53 -14.44
CA THR A 74 21.33 -2.07 -14.64
C THR A 74 19.97 -1.61 -15.15
N SER A 75 19.20 -2.49 -15.80
CA SER A 75 17.82 -2.20 -16.18
C SER A 75 16.93 -3.43 -16.31
N ILE A 76 15.64 -3.30 -15.99
CA ILE A 76 14.58 -4.27 -16.28
C ILE A 76 13.67 -3.70 -17.37
N THR A 77 13.35 -4.51 -18.38
CA THR A 77 12.45 -4.16 -19.47
C THR A 77 11.13 -4.92 -19.34
N MET A 78 10.03 -4.19 -19.38
CA MET A 78 8.68 -4.73 -19.54
C MET A 78 8.10 -4.26 -20.87
N ASP A 79 7.65 -5.22 -21.68
CA ASP A 79 7.06 -4.97 -23.00
C ASP A 79 5.60 -5.46 -22.98
N ASP A 80 4.66 -4.56 -23.26
CA ASP A 80 3.28 -4.91 -23.65
C ASP A 80 2.97 -4.25 -25.00
N ILE A 81 1.86 -4.60 -25.66
CA ILE A 81 1.53 -4.19 -27.02
C ILE A 81 1.54 -2.65 -27.15
N GLY A 82 2.67 -2.12 -27.61
CA GLY A 82 2.89 -0.69 -27.84
C GLY A 82 3.49 0.08 -26.66
N ASP A 83 3.88 -0.59 -25.58
CA ASP A 83 4.48 0.05 -24.41
C ASP A 83 5.78 -0.64 -23.98
N HIS A 84 6.78 0.16 -23.65
CA HIS A 84 8.12 -0.27 -23.23
C HIS A 84 8.55 0.50 -22.00
N LEU A 85 8.70 -0.20 -20.87
CA LEU A 85 9.17 0.36 -19.62
C LEU A 85 10.56 -0.19 -19.29
N GLN A 86 11.54 0.71 -19.19
CA GLN A 86 12.89 0.40 -18.73
C GLN A 86 13.11 1.02 -17.35
N VAL A 87 13.25 0.19 -16.32
CA VAL A 87 13.51 0.62 -14.94
C VAL A 87 14.99 0.47 -14.62
N ASN A 88 15.66 1.55 -14.20
CA ASN A 88 17.06 1.55 -13.80
C ASN A 88 17.20 1.22 -12.31
N ILE A 89 18.24 0.45 -11.97
CA ILE A 89 18.47 -0.07 -10.62
C ILE A 89 19.88 0.31 -10.15
N ASN A 90 20.01 0.73 -8.89
CA ASN A 90 21.29 1.07 -8.28
C ASN A 90 22.09 -0.16 -7.81
N GLY A 91 23.30 0.06 -7.29
CA GLY A 91 24.19 -1.01 -6.81
C GLY A 91 23.65 -1.83 -5.64
N ASN A 92 22.59 -1.36 -4.95
CA ASN A 92 21.93 -2.06 -3.86
C ASN A 92 20.67 -2.82 -4.32
N GLY A 93 20.27 -2.72 -5.59
CA GLY A 93 19.09 -3.40 -6.13
C GLY A 93 17.80 -2.58 -6.11
N ALA A 94 17.84 -1.33 -5.60
CA ALA A 94 16.70 -0.43 -5.58
C ALA A 94 16.54 0.33 -6.89
N ALA A 95 15.30 0.45 -7.38
CA ALA A 95 14.97 1.23 -8.55
C ALA A 95 15.20 2.73 -8.31
N THR A 96 15.79 3.44 -9.28
CA THR A 96 16.14 4.86 -9.15
C THR A 96 15.31 5.76 -10.06
N ASP A 97 15.06 5.29 -11.28
CA ASP A 97 14.38 6.03 -12.32
C ASP A 97 13.91 5.06 -13.40
N TYR A 98 13.06 5.55 -14.29
CA TYR A 98 12.57 4.75 -15.39
C TYR A 98 12.40 5.59 -16.66
N THR A 99 12.45 4.90 -17.78
CA THR A 99 12.11 5.42 -19.10
C THR A 99 10.92 4.65 -19.63
N HIS A 100 9.85 5.37 -19.95
CA HIS A 100 8.60 4.81 -20.41
C HIS A 100 8.33 5.27 -21.84
N THR A 101 8.22 4.33 -22.77
CA THR A 101 7.97 4.61 -24.19
C THR A 101 6.64 3.98 -24.59
N TYR A 102 5.61 4.81 -24.69
CA TYR A 102 4.24 4.35 -24.95
C TYR A 102 3.72 4.90 -26.27
N VAL A 103 2.83 4.11 -26.89
CA VAL A 103 2.09 4.49 -28.08
C VAL A 103 0.84 5.28 -27.70
N TYR A 104 0.73 6.51 -28.20
CA TYR A 104 -0.48 7.31 -28.14
C TYR A 104 -0.98 7.56 -29.56
N ALA A 105 -2.30 7.38 -29.80
CA ALA A 105 -3.05 7.68 -31.03
C ALA A 105 -2.33 7.48 -32.39
N LEU A 106 -2.83 6.55 -33.22
CA LEU A 106 -2.31 6.28 -34.59
C LEU A 106 -0.82 5.87 -34.61
N SER A 107 -0.40 5.03 -33.66
CA SER A 107 0.96 4.44 -33.61
C SER A 107 2.10 5.45 -33.42
N LYS A 108 1.85 6.61 -32.83
CA LYS A 108 2.92 7.54 -32.43
C LYS A 108 3.47 7.12 -31.08
N THR A 109 4.79 7.02 -30.96
CA THR A 109 5.47 6.75 -29.70
C THR A 109 5.91 8.07 -29.06
N THR A 110 5.77 8.18 -27.75
CA THR A 110 6.42 9.21 -26.95
C THR A 110 7.22 8.56 -25.84
N THR A 111 8.22 9.26 -25.32
CA THR A 111 9.06 8.77 -24.23
C THR A 111 9.01 9.75 -23.07
N ARG A 112 8.81 9.23 -21.86
CA ARG A 112 8.91 9.97 -20.60
C ARG A 112 10.03 9.39 -19.75
N HIS A 113 10.65 10.26 -18.96
CA HIS A 113 11.67 9.90 -17.99
C HIS A 113 11.31 10.51 -16.65
N SER A 114 11.30 9.67 -15.61
CA SER A 114 10.92 10.07 -14.25
C SER A 114 11.78 9.34 -13.23
N ALA A 115 12.00 9.98 -12.09
CA ALA A 115 12.63 9.33 -10.94
C ALA A 115 11.63 8.40 -10.24
N VAL A 116 12.12 7.26 -9.75
CA VAL A 116 11.41 6.46 -8.76
C VAL A 116 11.67 7.13 -7.40
N LYS A 117 10.58 7.47 -6.71
CA LYS A 117 10.64 8.13 -5.41
C LYS A 117 10.37 7.12 -4.33
N ASN A 118 11.13 7.18 -3.25
CA ASN A 118 10.87 6.32 -2.10
C ASN A 118 9.47 6.60 -1.57
N VAL A 119 8.90 5.53 -1.04
CA VAL A 119 7.55 5.46 -0.51
C VAL A 119 7.63 5.77 0.99
N SER A 120 7.08 6.88 1.44
CA SER A 120 6.97 7.10 2.89
C SER A 120 5.93 6.17 3.48
N LEU A 121 6.36 5.31 4.41
CA LEU A 121 5.51 4.44 5.19
C LEU A 121 5.11 5.12 6.50
N PRO A 122 3.91 4.86 7.02
CA PRO A 122 3.48 5.42 8.30
C PRO A 122 4.32 4.89 9.46
N THR A 123 4.73 5.79 10.34
CA THR A 123 5.76 5.55 11.35
C THR A 123 5.24 4.85 12.61
N ASN A 124 3.93 4.98 12.87
CA ASN A 124 3.28 4.50 14.10
C ASN A 124 2.57 3.15 13.95
N TYR A 125 2.62 2.56 12.76
CA TYR A 125 1.85 1.38 12.43
C TYR A 125 2.73 0.29 11.83
N SER A 126 2.54 -0.96 12.27
CA SER A 126 3.18 -2.10 11.64
C SER A 126 2.47 -2.43 10.32
N VAL A 127 3.12 -2.11 9.22
CA VAL A 127 2.70 -2.48 7.88
C VAL A 127 3.33 -3.82 7.51
N ARG A 128 2.56 -4.73 6.91
CA ARG A 128 3.05 -5.96 6.28
C ARG A 128 2.68 -5.98 4.80
N MET A 129 3.40 -6.74 4.01
CA MET A 129 3.09 -6.92 2.59
C MET A 129 2.20 -8.15 2.40
N ASP A 130 1.02 -7.97 1.82
CA ASP A 130 0.20 -9.05 1.30
C ASP A 130 0.68 -9.45 -0.11
N TYR A 131 1.43 -10.54 -0.16
CA TYR A 131 2.01 -11.09 -1.39
C TYR A 131 0.99 -11.68 -2.37
N SER A 132 -0.24 -11.97 -1.92
CA SER A 132 -1.29 -12.46 -2.82
C SER A 132 -1.85 -11.33 -3.70
N THR A 133 -1.81 -10.10 -3.18
CA THR A 133 -2.33 -8.91 -3.86
C THR A 133 -1.23 -7.93 -4.28
N GLY A 134 0.01 -8.11 -3.80
CA GLY A 134 1.11 -7.17 -4.01
C GLY A 134 0.91 -5.85 -3.25
N LYS A 135 0.07 -5.83 -2.21
CA LYS A 135 -0.33 -4.60 -1.50
C LYS A 135 0.20 -4.61 -0.09
N TYR A 136 0.48 -3.42 0.45
CA TYR A 136 0.72 -3.29 1.87
C TYR A 136 -0.62 -3.35 2.61
N VAL A 137 -0.63 -3.97 3.77
CA VAL A 137 -1.78 -4.01 4.68
C VAL A 137 -1.26 -3.76 6.08
N TYR A 138 -2.06 -3.14 6.94
CA TYR A 138 -1.69 -3.11 8.34
C TYR A 138 -1.71 -4.51 8.94
N SER A 139 -0.89 -4.72 9.97
CA SER A 139 -1.02 -5.93 10.77
C SER A 139 -2.46 -6.04 11.28
N SER A 140 -2.94 -7.28 11.46
CA SER A 140 -4.30 -7.56 11.93
C SER A 140 -4.60 -7.02 13.34
N ASP A 141 -3.59 -6.45 14.00
CA ASP A 141 -3.67 -5.83 15.31
C ASP A 141 -4.02 -4.33 15.24
N VAL A 142 -4.24 -3.79 14.02
CA VAL A 142 -4.61 -2.39 13.77
C VAL A 142 -6.04 -2.34 13.22
N ASP A 143 -6.98 -1.86 14.06
CA ASP A 143 -8.40 -1.79 13.71
C ASP A 143 -8.75 -0.68 12.70
N HIS A 144 -7.88 0.32 12.52
CA HIS A 144 -8.02 1.45 11.56
C HIS A 144 -6.72 2.28 11.49
N TYR A 145 -6.58 3.09 10.44
CA TYR A 145 -5.42 3.96 10.23
C TYR A 145 -5.68 5.40 10.66
N ASP A 146 -4.76 5.99 11.43
CA ASP A 146 -4.74 7.43 11.74
C ASP A 146 -4.00 8.19 10.64
N PHE A 147 -4.74 9.06 9.94
CA PHE A 147 -4.27 9.83 8.79
C PHE A 147 -3.31 11.00 9.13
N LYS A 148 -2.68 10.98 10.32
CA LYS A 148 -1.64 11.95 10.72
C LYS A 148 -0.40 11.95 9.82
N ASP A 149 0.02 10.78 9.34
CA ASP A 149 1.25 10.64 8.54
C ASP A 149 0.96 10.75 7.03
N ILE A 150 -0.07 10.04 6.54
CA ILE A 150 -0.51 10.06 5.13
C ILE A 150 -1.96 10.49 5.12
N CYS A 151 -2.24 11.68 4.56
CA CYS A 151 -3.58 12.25 4.51
C CYS A 151 -4.30 12.02 3.17
N VAL A 152 -3.78 11.17 2.27
CA VAL A 152 -4.41 10.90 0.97
C VAL A 152 -4.72 9.42 0.75
N ALA A 153 -5.86 9.15 0.13
CA ALA A 153 -6.26 7.79 -0.21
C ALA A 153 -7.18 7.73 -1.43
N TRP A 154 -7.09 6.62 -2.17
CA TRP A 154 -8.18 6.17 -3.03
C TRP A 154 -9.29 5.58 -2.16
N ILE A 155 -10.53 5.90 -2.50
CA ILE A 155 -11.73 5.55 -1.74
C ILE A 155 -12.81 5.07 -2.71
N ASP A 156 -13.40 3.90 -2.44
CA ASP A 156 -14.34 3.28 -3.38
C ASP A 156 -15.81 3.45 -2.94
N SER A 157 -16.06 3.54 -1.64
CA SER A 157 -17.40 3.64 -1.08
C SER A 157 -17.36 4.23 0.33
N ILE A 158 -18.50 4.69 0.84
CA ILE A 158 -18.64 5.10 2.23
C ILE A 158 -19.86 4.36 2.78
N GLU A 159 -19.66 3.66 3.89
CA GLU A 159 -20.70 2.94 4.64
C GLU A 159 -21.14 3.79 5.83
N ASP A 160 -22.44 3.98 5.99
CA ASP A 160 -23.06 4.60 7.16
C ASP A 160 -23.39 3.52 8.20
N ASN A 161 -22.77 3.61 9.37
CA ASN A 161 -22.98 2.69 10.50
C ASN A 161 -23.95 3.25 11.55
N GLY A 162 -24.55 4.42 11.30
CA GLY A 162 -25.48 5.13 12.17
C GLY A 162 -24.79 6.12 13.13
N ASP A 163 -23.78 5.66 13.87
CA ASP A 163 -23.02 6.51 14.81
C ASP A 163 -21.71 7.05 14.21
N ASP A 164 -21.25 6.47 13.10
CA ASP A 164 -20.07 6.88 12.34
C ASP A 164 -20.17 6.44 10.88
N TYR A 165 -19.17 6.81 10.07
CA TYR A 165 -19.01 6.27 8.72
C TYR A 165 -17.68 5.54 8.61
N SER A 166 -17.62 4.57 7.71
CA SER A 166 -16.38 3.87 7.39
C SER A 166 -16.20 3.62 5.92
N SER A 167 -14.95 3.38 5.51
CA SER A 167 -14.62 3.06 4.14
C SER A 167 -13.38 2.19 4.06
N ASP A 168 -13.40 1.17 3.21
CA ASP A 168 -12.17 0.56 2.73
C ASP A 168 -11.46 1.54 1.80
N VAL A 169 -10.23 1.88 2.18
CA VAL A 169 -9.40 2.82 1.46
C VAL A 169 -8.08 2.19 1.07
N SER A 170 -7.52 2.69 -0.02
CA SER A 170 -6.16 2.39 -0.46
C SER A 170 -5.32 3.65 -0.30
N LEU A 171 -4.50 3.73 0.74
CA LEU A 171 -3.61 4.87 0.94
C LEU A 171 -2.70 5.00 -0.27
N ILE A 172 -2.58 6.22 -0.76
CA ILE A 172 -1.67 6.54 -1.84
C ILE A 172 -0.33 6.75 -1.17
N VAL A 173 0.49 5.75 -1.33
CA VAL A 173 1.87 5.87 -0.95
C VAL A 173 2.54 6.70 -2.04
N TYR A 174 2.83 7.96 -1.71
CA TYR A 174 3.12 9.01 -2.69
C TYR A 174 4.17 8.59 -3.72
N HIS A 175 3.68 8.38 -4.95
CA HIS A 175 4.48 8.36 -6.15
C HIS A 175 4.86 9.80 -6.55
N GLU A 176 5.88 10.41 -5.97
CA GLU A 176 6.29 11.77 -6.43
C GLU A 176 6.95 11.77 -7.85
N GLY A 177 6.39 11.05 -8.83
CA GLY A 177 6.90 11.06 -10.20
C GLY A 177 6.29 10.08 -11.22
N SER A 178 5.43 9.13 -10.84
CA SER A 178 4.83 8.20 -11.79
C SER A 178 3.35 8.46 -12.02
N ASP A 179 2.96 8.66 -13.28
CA ASP A 179 1.55 8.79 -13.65
C ASP A 179 0.78 7.53 -13.18
N PRO A 180 -0.38 7.69 -12.51
CA PRO A 180 -1.19 6.56 -12.07
C PRO A 180 -1.53 5.63 -13.26
N GLY A 181 -1.39 4.32 -13.07
CA GLY A 181 -1.64 3.31 -14.10
C GLY A 181 -0.42 2.90 -14.94
N LEU A 182 0.67 3.67 -14.97
CA LEU A 182 1.93 3.24 -15.64
C LEU A 182 2.63 2.10 -14.90
N PHE A 183 2.35 2.03 -13.61
CA PHE A 183 2.91 1.06 -12.69
C PHE A 183 1.79 0.23 -12.07
N ALA A 184 0.66 -0.01 -12.76
CA ALA A 184 -0.41 -0.84 -12.21
C ALA A 184 0.12 -2.21 -11.71
N ASP A 185 1.14 -2.74 -12.36
CA ASP A 185 1.83 -3.99 -11.98
C ASP A 185 2.87 -3.84 -10.85
N PHE A 186 3.15 -2.61 -10.40
CA PHE A 186 4.07 -2.25 -9.31
C PHE A 186 3.40 -1.41 -8.21
N GLU A 187 2.12 -1.10 -8.36
CA GLU A 187 1.34 -0.26 -7.45
C GLU A 187 1.00 -1.07 -6.20
N CYS A 188 1.79 -0.85 -5.16
CA CYS A 188 1.45 -1.31 -3.82
C CYS A 188 0.67 -0.20 -3.11
N SER A 189 -0.62 -0.41 -2.87
CA SER A 189 -1.41 0.47 -1.99
C SER A 189 -1.43 -0.08 -0.57
N VAL A 190 -1.52 0.78 0.44
CA VAL A 190 -1.82 0.31 1.81
C VAL A 190 -3.33 0.19 1.92
N LYS A 191 -3.87 -1.03 2.04
CA LYS A 191 -5.30 -1.22 2.32
C LYS A 191 -5.59 -1.11 3.81
N THR A 192 -6.57 -0.29 4.15
CA THR A 192 -7.03 -0.07 5.53
C THR A 192 -8.48 0.39 5.54
N THR A 193 -9.07 0.47 6.72
CA THR A 193 -10.37 1.11 6.94
C THR A 193 -10.17 2.53 7.45
N ALA A 194 -10.79 3.50 6.79
CA ALA A 194 -10.96 4.87 7.27
C ALA A 194 -12.24 4.96 8.11
N ARG A 195 -12.22 5.77 9.17
CA ARG A 195 -13.40 6.08 9.98
C ARG A 195 -13.64 7.58 9.98
N PHE A 196 -14.89 7.98 9.83
CA PHE A 196 -15.30 9.38 9.80
C PHE A 196 -16.23 9.64 10.97
N ALA A 197 -16.01 10.75 11.66
CA ALA A 197 -16.89 11.18 12.73
C ALA A 197 -18.31 11.42 12.17
N SER A 198 -19.34 11.24 12.99
CA SER A 198 -20.73 11.50 12.60
C SER A 198 -20.97 12.92 12.08
N ASP A 199 -20.17 13.88 12.57
CA ASP A 199 -20.20 15.29 12.18
C ASP A 199 -19.10 15.68 11.19
N CYS A 200 -18.51 14.70 10.48
CA CYS A 200 -17.47 14.93 9.50
C CYS A 200 -17.94 15.89 8.40
N MET A 201 -17.13 16.93 8.14
CA MET A 201 -17.40 17.93 7.11
C MET A 201 -16.65 17.59 5.81
N VAL A 202 -17.41 17.41 4.72
CA VAL A 202 -16.90 17.06 3.40
C VAL A 202 -16.77 18.30 2.52
N HIS A 203 -15.62 18.46 1.87
CA HIS A 203 -15.36 19.45 0.82
C HIS A 203 -15.47 18.77 -0.56
N PRO A 204 -16.53 19.01 -1.34
CA PRO A 204 -16.73 18.33 -2.63
C PRO A 204 -15.87 18.86 -3.78
N ASP A 205 -15.35 20.09 -3.63
CA ASP A 205 -14.48 20.75 -4.61
C ASP A 205 -13.20 21.20 -3.90
N PRO A 206 -12.02 20.69 -4.29
CA PRO A 206 -10.74 21.06 -3.68
C PRO A 206 -10.39 22.55 -3.84
N ASN A 207 -11.05 23.26 -4.75
CA ASN A 207 -10.83 24.69 -5.00
C ASN A 207 -11.84 25.59 -4.28
N SER A 208 -12.80 25.00 -3.56
CA SER A 208 -13.84 25.72 -2.84
C SER A 208 -13.64 25.62 -1.33
N ASN A 209 -13.96 26.69 -0.61
CA ASN A 209 -14.02 26.67 0.84
C ASN A 209 -15.38 26.21 1.39
N SER A 210 -16.30 25.76 0.52
CA SER A 210 -17.58 25.20 0.94
C SER A 210 -17.41 23.79 1.48
N SER A 211 -18.01 23.51 2.63
CA SER A 211 -18.19 22.16 3.14
C SER A 211 -19.66 21.87 3.43
N ILE A 212 -20.00 20.59 3.36
CA ILE A 212 -21.32 20.03 3.65
C ILE A 212 -21.17 18.83 4.58
N SER A 213 -22.26 18.36 5.19
CA SER A 213 -22.20 17.13 5.99
C SER A 213 -21.97 15.89 5.10
N MET A 214 -21.51 14.80 5.71
CA MET A 214 -21.39 13.51 5.01
C MET A 214 -22.73 13.06 4.40
N ASP A 215 -23.84 13.18 5.14
CA ASP A 215 -25.19 12.88 4.64
C ASP A 215 -25.53 13.68 3.38
N GLU A 216 -25.35 15.01 3.41
CA GLU A 216 -25.62 15.88 2.26
C GLU A 216 -24.74 15.53 1.06
N PHE A 217 -23.49 15.14 1.30
CA PHE A 217 -22.57 14.69 0.26
C PHE A 217 -23.03 13.37 -0.37
N LEU A 218 -23.41 12.37 0.44
CA LEU A 218 -23.89 11.10 -0.07
C LEU A 218 -25.23 11.25 -0.83
N ASP A 219 -26.14 12.10 -0.34
CA ASP A 219 -27.41 12.41 -1.00
C ASP A 219 -27.25 13.15 -2.33
N SER A 220 -26.16 13.91 -2.50
CA SER A 220 -25.89 14.65 -3.74
C SER A 220 -25.58 13.75 -4.94
N GLY A 221 -25.16 12.51 -4.69
CA GLY A 221 -24.72 11.57 -5.73
C GLY A 221 -23.43 11.99 -6.45
N HIS A 222 -22.59 12.80 -5.81
CA HIS A 222 -21.27 13.14 -6.35
C HIS A 222 -20.44 11.88 -6.61
N TYR A 223 -19.78 11.83 -7.76
CA TYR A 223 -18.74 10.84 -8.03
C TYR A 223 -17.46 11.23 -7.29
N PHE A 224 -16.90 10.29 -6.55
CA PHE A 224 -15.63 10.44 -5.86
C PHE A 224 -14.86 9.13 -5.94
N ASN A 225 -13.55 9.25 -6.08
CA ASN A 225 -12.62 8.14 -5.96
C ASN A 225 -11.37 8.54 -5.15
N PHE A 226 -11.21 9.82 -4.81
CA PHE A 226 -10.05 10.35 -4.12
C PHE A 226 -10.45 11.11 -2.86
N MET A 227 -9.67 10.90 -1.80
CA MET A 227 -9.84 11.56 -0.51
C MET A 227 -8.55 12.27 -0.09
N TYR A 228 -8.71 13.50 0.40
CA TYR A 228 -7.70 14.22 1.18
C TYR A 228 -8.24 14.50 2.58
N VAL A 229 -7.58 14.01 3.62
CA VAL A 229 -7.97 14.21 5.03
C VAL A 229 -7.45 15.56 5.50
N ASN A 230 -8.36 16.44 5.91
CA ASN A 230 -8.04 17.77 6.39
C ASN A 230 -7.80 17.79 7.91
N SER A 231 -8.55 16.98 8.67
CA SER A 231 -8.41 16.86 10.11
C SER A 231 -8.95 15.54 10.66
N VAL A 232 -8.41 15.13 11.82
CA VAL A 232 -8.84 13.99 12.63
C VAL A 232 -9.03 14.42 14.09
N ASP A 233 -9.82 13.70 14.87
CA ASP A 233 -9.96 13.90 16.31
C ASP A 233 -8.91 13.10 17.14
N GLU A 234 -9.07 13.09 18.47
CA GLU A 234 -8.18 12.38 19.40
C GLU A 234 -8.26 10.85 19.26
N ASP A 235 -9.40 10.33 18.81
CA ASP A 235 -9.66 8.91 18.62
C ASP A 235 -9.33 8.43 17.19
N GLY A 236 -8.86 9.34 16.32
CA GLY A 236 -8.44 9.04 14.94
C GLY A 236 -9.57 9.08 13.91
N TYR A 237 -10.77 9.53 14.29
CA TYR A 237 -11.88 9.71 13.37
C TYR A 237 -11.65 10.95 12.50
N ILE A 238 -11.85 10.81 11.19
CA ILE A 238 -11.80 11.91 10.23
C ILE A 238 -12.94 12.87 10.54
N THR A 239 -12.61 14.11 10.87
CA THR A 239 -13.57 15.18 11.17
C THR A 239 -13.75 16.15 10.01
N SER A 240 -12.79 16.17 9.08
CA SER A 240 -12.95 16.87 7.81
C SER A 240 -12.11 16.23 6.72
N CYS A 241 -12.69 16.13 5.52
CA CYS A 241 -11.99 15.65 4.34
C CYS A 241 -12.48 16.36 3.08
N THR A 242 -11.67 16.31 2.04
CA THR A 242 -12.03 16.65 0.67
C THR A 242 -12.26 15.34 -0.08
N LEU A 243 -13.44 15.18 -0.66
CA LEU A 243 -13.80 14.01 -1.47
C LEU A 243 -14.15 14.48 -2.87
N TYR A 244 -13.45 13.96 -3.88
CA TYR A 244 -13.66 14.34 -5.26
C TYR A 244 -13.28 13.22 -6.24
N GLY A 245 -13.79 13.34 -7.47
CA GLY A 245 -13.43 12.46 -8.57
C GLY A 245 -12.19 12.95 -9.31
N VAL A 246 -11.23 12.05 -9.51
CA VAL A 246 -10.10 12.21 -10.43
C VAL A 246 -10.42 11.37 -11.67
N GLU A 247 -10.40 12.01 -12.84
CA GLU A 247 -10.50 11.36 -14.16
C GLU A 247 -9.21 10.65 -14.58
#